data_AF-A0A7C2Z382-F1
#
_entry.id   AF-A0A7C2Z382-F1
#
_cell.length_a   1.000
_cell.length_b   1.000
_cell.length_c   1.000
_cell.angle_alpha   90.00
_cell.angle_beta   90.00
_cell.angle_gamma   90.00
#
_symmetry.space_group_name_H-M   'P 1'
#
loop_
_entity.id
_entity.type
_entity.pdbx_description
1 polymer ?
#
loop_
_entity_poly.entity_id
_entity_poly.type
_entity_poly.pdbx_seq_one_letter_code
_entity_poly.pdbx_strand_id
1 'polypeptide(L)'
;SAALADLRREAALLAPKEGPAEEGDVVRLQRGDHDWEGEATASRPIGKQLLGVRAGERLTLTDGEGRAEGFAVTGVYRLLLPSPEETAGHYGHPSWEALAEAVRTELAKAAEARRQRAWRLAALDALADSLQVEVPPTLLAQAVADETKELRLSPAQRPQLEEALRRKLRREIVAQAVARAKGLRPDEDEVRRRAEEQGRDEETVRAVLIVEQAADWIIAQARRQR
;
A
#
# COMPACT_ATOMS: atom_id res chain seq x y z
N SER A 1 14.72 14.47 -3.47
CA SER A 1 13.91 13.34 -3.98
C SER A 1 12.46 13.54 -3.53
N ALA A 2 11.48 12.94 -4.20
CA ALA A 2 10.07 13.04 -3.77
C ALA A 2 9.88 12.54 -2.33
N ALA A 3 10.43 11.38 -2.00
CA ALA A 3 10.36 10.81 -0.64
C ALA A 3 10.90 11.74 0.46
N LEU A 4 12.03 12.42 0.24
CA LEU A 4 12.56 13.37 1.23
C LEU A 4 11.67 14.62 1.37
N ALA A 5 11.03 15.06 0.29
CA ALA A 5 10.08 16.16 0.35
C ALA A 5 8.81 15.76 1.11
N ASP A 6 8.37 14.50 0.98
CA ASP A 6 7.22 13.96 1.70
C ASP A 6 7.52 13.84 3.20
N LEU A 7 8.68 13.29 3.60
CA LEU A 7 9.11 13.25 5.01
C LEU A 7 9.20 14.65 5.64
N ARG A 8 9.66 15.63 4.86
CA ARG A 8 9.71 17.02 5.32
C ARG A 8 8.32 17.64 5.50
N ARG A 9 7.32 17.22 4.73
CA ARG A 9 5.92 17.62 4.94
C ARG A 9 5.30 16.91 6.14
N GLU A 10 5.61 15.64 6.35
CA GLU A 10 5.12 14.88 7.51
C GLU A 10 5.64 15.47 8.83
N ALA A 11 6.88 15.94 8.86
CA ALA A 11 7.47 16.63 10.01
C ALA A 11 7.02 18.11 10.14
N ALA A 12 6.12 18.59 9.27
CA ALA A 12 5.70 19.98 9.27
C ALA A 12 4.77 20.32 10.45
N LEU A 13 4.86 21.58 10.89
CA LEU A 13 3.98 22.12 11.92
C LEU A 13 2.83 22.90 11.28
N LEU A 14 1.64 22.79 11.86
CA LEU A 14 0.48 23.56 11.46
C LEU A 14 0.36 24.81 12.34
N ALA A 15 0.52 25.98 11.74
CA ALA A 15 0.32 27.26 12.42
C ALA A 15 -1.05 27.84 12.05
N PRO A 16 -1.92 28.18 13.01
CA PRO A 16 -3.22 28.78 12.72
C PRO A 16 -3.09 30.04 11.86
N LYS A 17 -4.03 30.21 10.93
CA LYS A 17 -4.11 31.33 9.99
C LYS A 17 -5.54 31.90 10.01
N GLU A 18 -5.63 33.23 10.19
CA GLU A 18 -6.91 33.97 10.20
C GLU A 18 -7.43 34.30 8.78
N GLY A 19 -6.54 34.23 7.79
CA GLY A 19 -6.84 34.51 6.39
C GLY A 19 -7.49 33.33 5.66
N PRO A 20 -7.95 33.54 4.42
CA PRO A 20 -8.43 32.44 3.59
C PRO A 20 -7.30 31.44 3.29
N ALA A 21 -7.69 30.21 3.02
CA ALA A 21 -6.77 29.15 2.62
C ALA A 21 -6.14 29.46 1.26
N GLU A 22 -4.81 29.42 1.21
CA GLU A 22 -4.00 29.61 0.00
C GLU A 22 -3.35 28.29 -0.42
N GLU A 23 -2.65 28.28 -1.55
CA GLU A 23 -1.96 27.09 -2.04
C GLU A 23 -0.97 26.55 -1.00
N GLY A 24 -1.15 25.28 -0.61
CA GLY A 24 -0.33 24.58 0.39
C GLY A 24 -0.79 24.72 1.83
N ASP A 25 -1.83 25.51 2.12
CA ASP A 25 -2.44 25.56 3.45
C ASP A 25 -3.26 24.30 3.75
N VAL A 26 -3.38 23.95 5.02
CA VAL A 26 -4.20 22.84 5.51
C VAL A 26 -5.50 23.39 6.09
N VAL A 27 -6.62 22.84 5.63
CA VAL A 27 -7.97 23.19 6.08
C VAL A 27 -8.51 22.03 6.92
N ARG A 28 -8.96 22.34 8.15
CA ARG A 28 -9.67 21.40 9.01
C ARG A 28 -11.16 21.49 8.78
N LEU A 29 -11.78 20.34 8.56
CA LEU A 29 -13.19 20.18 8.22
C LEU A 29 -13.84 19.25 9.22
N GLN A 30 -15.08 19.55 9.59
CA GLN A 30 -15.87 18.74 10.49
C GLN A 30 -17.20 18.36 9.85
N ARG A 31 -17.59 17.10 10.05
CA ARG A 31 -18.91 16.60 9.68
C ARG A 31 -19.39 15.59 10.72
N GLY A 32 -20.49 15.92 11.40
CA GLY A 32 -20.91 15.17 12.58
C GLY A 32 -19.78 15.15 13.62
N ASP A 33 -19.41 13.97 14.09
CA ASP A 33 -18.35 13.78 15.10
C ASP A 33 -16.96 13.47 14.49
N HIS A 34 -16.79 13.64 13.17
CA HIS A 34 -15.53 13.31 12.49
C HIS A 34 -14.83 14.58 11.99
N ASP A 35 -13.54 14.65 12.30
CA ASP A 35 -12.62 15.68 11.80
C ASP A 35 -11.78 15.15 10.65
N TRP A 36 -11.56 16.02 9.67
CA TRP A 36 -10.83 15.76 8.44
C TRP A 36 -9.84 16.89 8.17
N GLU A 37 -8.71 16.55 7.56
CA GLU A 37 -7.72 17.53 7.08
C GLU A 37 -7.60 17.42 5.57
N GLY A 38 -7.58 18.58 4.89
CA GLY A 38 -7.39 18.68 3.46
C GLY A 38 -6.39 19.77 3.10
N GLU A 39 -5.49 19.48 2.16
CA GLU A 39 -4.56 20.46 1.61
C GLU A 39 -5.28 21.29 0.53
N ALA A 40 -5.26 22.62 0.67
CA ALA A 40 -5.74 23.54 -0.35
C ALA A 40 -4.72 23.60 -1.49
N THR A 41 -5.08 23.05 -2.66
CA THR A 41 -4.17 22.97 -3.80
C THR A 41 -4.92 22.94 -5.14
N ALA A 42 -4.40 23.67 -6.11
CA ALA A 42 -4.90 23.67 -7.48
C ALA A 42 -4.66 22.33 -8.20
N SER A 43 -3.86 21.41 -7.65
CA SER A 43 -3.50 20.16 -8.30
C SER A 43 -4.50 19.01 -8.10
N ARG A 44 -5.35 19.07 -7.05
CA ARG A 44 -6.27 17.97 -6.67
C ARG A 44 -7.73 18.43 -6.72
N PRO A 45 -8.69 17.57 -7.14
CA PRO A 45 -10.10 17.95 -7.26
C PRO A 45 -10.72 18.50 -5.97
N ILE A 46 -10.46 17.86 -4.84
CA ILE A 46 -10.91 18.34 -3.52
C ILE A 46 -10.10 19.58 -3.10
N GLY A 47 -8.78 19.56 -3.28
CA GLY A 47 -7.91 20.69 -2.93
C GLY A 47 -8.30 22.01 -3.60
N LYS A 48 -8.76 21.97 -4.86
CA LYS A 48 -9.25 23.16 -5.59
C LYS A 48 -10.44 23.82 -4.91
N GLN A 49 -11.32 23.00 -4.32
CA GLN A 49 -12.53 23.47 -3.65
C GLN A 49 -12.23 24.07 -2.27
N LEU A 50 -11.03 23.83 -1.72
CA LEU A 50 -10.57 24.36 -0.45
C LEU A 50 -9.84 25.71 -0.59
N LEU A 51 -9.43 26.09 -1.79
CA LEU A 51 -8.78 27.38 -2.03
C LEU A 51 -9.76 28.54 -1.76
N GLY A 52 -9.31 29.53 -0.98
CA GLY A 52 -10.07 30.72 -0.63
C GLY A 52 -11.01 30.56 0.58
N VAL A 53 -11.16 29.34 1.10
CA VAL A 53 -12.06 29.01 2.22
C VAL A 53 -11.55 29.61 3.53
N ARG A 54 -12.46 30.05 4.40
CA ARG A 54 -12.14 30.60 5.73
C ARG A 54 -12.66 29.74 6.88
N ALA A 55 -12.00 29.86 8.02
CA ALA A 55 -12.48 29.26 9.27
C ALA A 55 -13.88 29.78 9.62
N GLY A 56 -14.78 28.89 10.06
CA GLY A 56 -16.17 29.19 10.38
C GLY A 56 -17.15 29.08 9.21
N GLU A 57 -16.67 28.91 7.97
CA GLU A 57 -17.54 28.73 6.81
C GLU A 57 -18.12 27.31 6.73
N ARG A 58 -19.20 27.16 5.96
CA ARG A 58 -19.71 25.85 5.54
C ARG A 58 -19.52 25.71 4.05
N LEU A 59 -18.97 24.58 3.62
CA LEU A 59 -18.72 24.30 2.21
C LEU A 59 -19.20 22.90 1.85
N THR A 60 -19.60 22.74 0.59
CA THR A 60 -20.00 21.46 0.03
C THR A 60 -18.85 20.94 -0.83
N LEU A 61 -18.23 19.83 -0.44
CA LEU A 61 -17.21 19.16 -1.24
C LEU A 61 -17.86 18.16 -2.17
N THR A 62 -17.44 18.19 -3.43
CA THR A 62 -17.81 17.17 -4.42
C THR A 62 -16.62 16.25 -4.68
N ASP A 63 -16.82 14.94 -4.51
CA ASP A 63 -15.80 13.94 -4.81
C ASP A 63 -15.68 13.64 -6.31
N GLY A 64 -14.72 12.80 -6.68
CA GLY A 64 -14.48 12.39 -8.07
C GLY A 64 -15.62 11.54 -8.68
N GLU A 65 -16.54 11.04 -7.87
CA GLU A 65 -17.74 10.30 -8.29
C GLU A 65 -18.97 11.21 -8.40
N GLY A 66 -18.83 12.51 -8.12
CA GLY A 66 -19.92 13.49 -8.18
C GLY A 66 -20.80 13.52 -6.92
N ARG A 67 -20.39 12.87 -5.83
CA ARG A 67 -21.13 12.93 -4.56
C ARG A 67 -20.76 14.22 -3.83
N ALA A 68 -21.79 14.98 -3.47
CA ALA A 68 -21.65 16.26 -2.79
C ALA A 68 -22.03 16.13 -1.31
N GLU A 69 -21.13 16.56 -0.42
CA GLU A 69 -21.32 16.49 1.03
C GLU A 69 -20.95 17.81 1.71
N GLY A 70 -21.73 18.22 2.71
CA GLY A 70 -21.51 19.47 3.46
C GLY A 70 -20.57 19.29 4.66
N PHE A 71 -19.63 20.22 4.81
CA PHE A 71 -18.65 20.28 5.90
C PHE A 71 -18.64 21.67 6.54
N ALA A 72 -18.35 21.72 7.84
CA ALA A 72 -18.02 22.96 8.54
C ALA A 72 -16.50 23.12 8.60
N VAL A 73 -15.99 24.31 8.34
CA VAL A 73 -14.56 24.61 8.41
C VAL A 73 -14.22 25.01 9.82
N THR A 74 -13.45 24.20 10.52
CA THR A 74 -13.06 24.46 11.91
C THR A 74 -11.76 25.25 12.04
N GLY A 75 -10.93 25.27 10.99
CA GLY A 75 -9.74 26.11 10.96
C GLY A 75 -8.96 26.06 9.65
N VAL A 76 -8.13 27.07 9.44
CA VAL A 76 -7.16 27.16 8.34
C VAL A 76 -5.78 27.29 8.96
N TYR A 77 -4.82 26.52 8.45
CA TYR A 77 -3.48 26.42 8.99
C TYR A 77 -2.45 26.58 7.88
N ARG A 78 -1.42 27.36 8.16
CA ARG A 78 -0.23 27.41 7.32
C ARG A 78 0.68 26.23 7.63
N LEU A 79 1.10 25.52 6.60
CA LEU A 79 2.09 24.45 6.71
C LEU A 79 3.49 25.06 6.85
N LEU A 80 4.10 24.92 8.02
CA LEU A 80 5.48 25.35 8.26
C LEU A 80 6.42 24.17 8.06
N LEU A 81 7.09 24.17 6.90
CA LEU A 81 8.09 23.15 6.59
C LEU A 81 9.34 23.36 7.46
N PRO A 82 9.76 22.37 8.26
CA PRO A 82 10.99 22.44 9.03
C PRO A 82 12.19 22.62 8.09
N SER A 83 13.32 23.08 8.60
CA SER A 83 14.59 23.00 7.89
C SER A 83 14.99 21.52 7.64
N PRO A 84 15.88 21.25 6.67
CA PRO A 84 16.41 19.90 6.47
C PRO A 84 16.99 19.28 7.75
N GLU A 85 17.64 20.09 8.58
CA GLU A 85 18.30 19.64 9.81
C GLU A 85 17.30 19.33 10.92
N GLU A 86 16.26 20.14 11.08
CA GLU A 86 15.15 19.84 11.99
C GLU A 86 14.40 18.57 11.54
N THR A 87 14.24 18.37 10.23
CA THR A 87 13.63 17.15 9.67
C THR A 87 14.48 15.94 10.00
N ALA A 88 15.80 16.02 9.76
CA ALA A 88 16.72 14.94 10.10
C ALA A 88 16.66 14.59 11.60
N GLY A 89 16.67 15.61 12.46
CA GLY A 89 16.53 15.45 13.91
C GLY A 89 15.21 14.79 14.32
N HIS A 90 14.09 15.15 13.68
CA HIS A 90 12.78 14.54 13.92
C HIS A 90 12.78 13.01 13.67
N TYR A 91 13.47 12.56 12.62
CA TYR A 91 13.62 11.14 12.30
C TYR A 91 14.84 10.47 12.96
N GLY A 92 15.51 11.14 13.91
CA GLY A 92 16.62 10.55 14.67
C GLY A 92 17.94 10.45 13.90
N HIS A 93 18.11 11.22 12.83
CA HIS A 93 19.35 11.26 12.04
C HIS A 93 20.19 12.51 12.36
N PRO A 94 21.54 12.38 12.36
CA PRO A 94 22.43 13.47 12.75
C PRO A 94 22.53 14.61 11.72
N SER A 95 22.10 14.37 10.47
CA SER A 95 22.10 15.36 9.39
C SER A 95 21.12 14.98 8.29
N TRP A 96 20.75 15.94 7.45
CA TRP A 96 19.96 15.68 6.25
C TRP A 96 20.60 14.66 5.31
N GLU A 97 21.93 14.67 5.19
CA GLU A 97 22.66 13.71 4.37
C GLU A 97 22.55 12.29 4.93
N ALA A 98 22.63 12.13 6.25
CA ALA A 98 22.46 10.83 6.90
C ALA A 98 21.03 10.28 6.72
N LEU A 99 20.01 11.15 6.83
CA LEU A 99 18.62 10.79 6.52
C LEU A 99 18.48 10.40 5.04
N ALA A 100 19.09 11.15 4.12
CA ALA A 100 19.04 10.87 2.70
C ALA A 100 19.68 9.52 2.33
N GLU A 101 20.81 9.16 2.93
CA GLU A 101 21.41 7.83 2.76
C GLU A 101 20.54 6.70 3.34
N ALA A 102 19.93 6.91 4.50
CA ALA A 102 19.01 5.94 5.09
C ALA A 102 17.80 5.69 4.17
N VAL A 103 17.17 6.76 3.68
CA VAL A 103 16.05 6.68 2.74
C VAL A 103 16.46 5.97 1.44
N ARG A 104 17.63 6.29 0.88
CA ARG A 104 18.16 5.58 -0.31
C ARG A 104 18.30 4.08 -0.05
N THR A 105 18.87 3.73 1.09
CA THR A 105 19.09 2.33 1.50
C THR A 105 17.77 1.58 1.62
N GLU A 106 16.77 2.16 2.29
CA GLU A 106 15.46 1.54 2.43
C GLU A 106 14.70 1.44 1.09
N LEU A 107 14.78 2.47 0.24
CA LEU A 107 14.21 2.40 -1.10
C LEU A 107 14.87 1.32 -1.96
N ALA A 108 16.19 1.15 -1.85
CA ALA A 108 16.92 0.10 -2.54
C ALA A 108 16.52 -1.29 -2.04
N LYS A 109 16.41 -1.50 -0.72
CA LYS A 109 15.90 -2.74 -0.12
C LYS A 109 14.48 -3.05 -0.58
N ALA A 110 13.59 -2.05 -0.56
CA ALA A 110 12.21 -2.21 -1.02
C ALA A 110 12.13 -2.53 -2.52
N ALA A 111 13.00 -1.93 -3.34
CA ALA A 111 13.08 -2.22 -4.77
C ALA A 111 13.60 -3.63 -5.04
N GLU A 112 14.61 -4.07 -4.29
CA GLU A 112 15.14 -5.43 -4.34
C GLU A 112 14.06 -6.46 -3.96
N ALA A 113 13.38 -6.26 -2.83
CA ALA A 113 12.31 -7.13 -2.37
C ALA A 113 11.16 -7.22 -3.39
N ARG A 114 10.77 -6.07 -3.98
CA ARG A 114 9.78 -6.03 -5.08
C ARG A 114 10.24 -6.83 -6.30
N ARG A 115 11.50 -6.68 -6.70
CA ARG A 115 12.08 -7.41 -7.83
C ARG A 115 12.10 -8.91 -7.56
N GLN A 116 12.56 -9.33 -6.38
CA GLN A 116 12.60 -10.74 -6.00
C GLN A 116 11.21 -11.35 -5.95
N ARG A 117 10.23 -10.65 -5.37
CA ARG A 117 8.83 -11.09 -5.35
C ARG A 117 8.26 -11.22 -6.77
N ALA A 118 8.48 -10.22 -7.63
CA ALA A 118 8.02 -10.28 -9.02
C ALA A 118 8.61 -11.48 -9.77
N TRP A 119 9.90 -11.76 -9.55
CA TRP A 119 10.57 -12.88 -10.18
C TRP A 119 10.04 -14.24 -9.68
N ARG A 120 9.81 -14.38 -8.37
CA ARG A 120 9.17 -15.57 -7.78
C ARG A 120 7.77 -15.83 -8.37
N LEU A 121 6.94 -14.79 -8.47
CA LEU A 121 5.60 -14.91 -9.06
C LEU A 121 5.66 -15.30 -10.54
N ALA A 122 6.59 -14.70 -11.30
CA ALA A 122 6.79 -15.05 -12.70
C ALA A 122 7.26 -16.50 -12.89
N ALA A 123 8.10 -17.03 -11.99
CA ALA A 123 8.53 -18.44 -12.03
C ALA A 123 7.35 -19.40 -11.80
N LEU A 124 6.47 -19.07 -10.85
CA LEU A 124 5.25 -19.85 -10.60
C LEU A 124 4.27 -19.77 -11.79
N ASP A 125 4.09 -18.59 -12.38
CA ASP A 125 3.26 -18.42 -13.58
C ASP A 125 3.80 -19.23 -14.76
N ALA A 126 5.10 -19.15 -15.04
CA ALA A 126 5.71 -19.88 -16.13
C ALA A 126 5.56 -21.40 -15.96
N LEU A 127 5.71 -21.91 -14.73
CA LEU A 127 5.46 -23.33 -14.44
C LEU A 127 3.98 -23.67 -14.61
N ALA A 128 3.07 -22.84 -14.10
CA ALA A 128 1.64 -23.02 -14.26
C ALA A 128 1.23 -23.09 -15.73
N ASP A 129 1.76 -22.21 -16.57
CA ASP A 129 1.50 -22.16 -18.00
C ASP A 129 2.04 -23.42 -18.70
N SER A 130 3.26 -23.86 -18.34
CA SER A 130 3.86 -25.08 -18.92
C SER A 130 3.08 -26.36 -18.60
N LEU A 131 2.43 -26.39 -17.43
CA LEU A 131 1.62 -27.50 -16.95
C LEU A 131 0.13 -27.34 -17.29
N GLN A 132 -0.25 -26.23 -17.92
CA GLN A 132 -1.65 -25.88 -18.23
C GLN A 132 -2.56 -25.97 -17.01
N VAL A 133 -2.11 -25.45 -15.86
CA VAL A 133 -2.87 -25.51 -14.61
C VAL A 133 -4.09 -24.60 -14.69
N GLU A 134 -5.27 -25.21 -14.51
CA GLU A 134 -6.54 -24.51 -14.41
C GLU A 134 -7.00 -24.36 -12.95
N VAL A 135 -7.65 -23.24 -12.65
CA VAL A 135 -8.26 -23.01 -11.34
C VAL A 135 -9.67 -23.61 -11.35
N PRO A 136 -10.03 -24.48 -10.38
CA PRO A 136 -11.37 -25.01 -10.28
C PRO A 136 -12.43 -23.88 -10.22
N PRO A 137 -13.48 -23.90 -11.05
CA PRO A 137 -14.46 -22.81 -11.11
C PRO A 137 -15.15 -22.53 -9.77
N THR A 138 -15.40 -23.57 -8.98
CA THR A 138 -16.01 -23.45 -7.64
C THR A 138 -15.09 -22.73 -6.66
N LEU A 139 -13.79 -23.03 -6.69
CA LEU A 139 -12.78 -22.36 -5.87
C LEU A 139 -12.66 -20.89 -6.24
N LEU A 140 -12.63 -20.58 -7.54
CA LEU A 140 -12.57 -19.21 -8.03
C LEU A 140 -13.82 -18.42 -7.63
N ALA A 141 -15.01 -18.99 -7.81
CA ALA A 141 -16.26 -18.34 -7.46
C ALA A 141 -16.34 -18.03 -5.96
N GLN A 142 -15.89 -18.94 -5.11
CA GLN A 142 -15.82 -18.73 -3.66
C GLN A 142 -14.87 -17.58 -3.31
N ALA A 143 -13.64 -17.60 -3.83
CA ALA A 143 -12.66 -16.54 -3.57
C ALA A 143 -13.15 -15.16 -4.02
N VAL A 144 -13.82 -15.07 -5.18
CA VAL A 144 -14.41 -13.83 -5.68
C VAL A 144 -15.51 -13.33 -4.74
N ALA A 145 -16.38 -14.23 -4.26
CA ALA A 145 -17.47 -13.87 -3.36
C ALA A 145 -16.93 -13.33 -2.02
N ASP A 146 -15.94 -14.02 -1.44
CA ASP A 146 -15.32 -13.64 -0.17
C ASP A 146 -14.62 -12.28 -0.28
N GLU A 147 -13.76 -12.10 -1.27
CA GLU A 147 -13.01 -10.84 -1.43
C GLU A 147 -13.93 -9.67 -1.83
N THR A 148 -14.97 -9.90 -2.63
CA THR A 148 -15.97 -8.85 -2.95
C THR A 148 -16.69 -8.37 -1.69
N LYS A 149 -17.01 -9.28 -0.77
CA LYS A 149 -17.67 -8.97 0.50
C LYS A 149 -16.73 -8.22 1.43
N GLU A 150 -15.48 -8.66 1.56
CA GLU A 150 -14.47 -8.03 2.41
C GLU A 150 -14.13 -6.61 1.94
N LEU A 151 -13.88 -6.44 0.64
CA LEU A 151 -13.49 -5.16 0.05
C LEU A 151 -14.68 -4.25 -0.29
N ARG A 152 -15.93 -4.70 -0.06
CA ARG A 152 -17.17 -3.99 -0.39
C ARG A 152 -17.18 -3.42 -1.82
N LEU A 153 -16.70 -4.21 -2.76
CA LEU A 153 -16.46 -3.75 -4.13
C LEU A 153 -17.76 -3.60 -4.92
N SER A 154 -17.74 -2.64 -5.85
CA SER A 154 -18.83 -2.47 -6.80
C SER A 154 -18.84 -3.60 -7.85
N PRO A 155 -20.01 -3.94 -8.45
CA PRO A 155 -20.08 -4.95 -9.51
C PRO A 155 -19.15 -4.67 -10.71
N ALA A 156 -18.84 -3.40 -10.99
CA ALA A 156 -17.95 -2.99 -12.08
C ALA A 156 -16.49 -3.42 -11.87
N GLN A 157 -16.05 -3.60 -10.62
CA GLN A 157 -14.68 -4.01 -10.28
C GLN A 157 -14.51 -5.54 -10.26
N ARG A 158 -15.62 -6.28 -10.26
CA ARG A 158 -15.63 -7.75 -10.15
C ARG A 158 -14.83 -8.47 -11.24
N PRO A 159 -14.88 -8.09 -12.54
CA PRO A 159 -14.10 -8.78 -13.56
C PRO A 159 -12.58 -8.67 -13.37
N GLN A 160 -12.10 -7.50 -12.94
CA GLN A 160 -10.67 -7.29 -12.65
C GLN A 160 -10.22 -8.10 -11.44
N LEU A 161 -11.06 -8.16 -10.40
CA LEU A 161 -10.82 -8.98 -9.23
C LEU A 161 -10.76 -10.47 -9.58
N GLU A 162 -11.71 -10.97 -10.37
CA GLU A 162 -11.76 -12.37 -10.77
C GLU A 162 -10.48 -12.81 -11.49
N GLU A 163 -9.97 -12.00 -12.41
CA GLU A 163 -8.71 -12.30 -13.11
C GLU A 163 -7.50 -12.27 -12.16
N ALA A 164 -7.46 -11.31 -11.23
CA ALA A 164 -6.41 -11.25 -10.22
C ALA A 164 -6.42 -12.48 -9.29
N LEU A 165 -7.60 -12.89 -8.84
CA LEU A 165 -7.79 -14.07 -7.99
C LEU A 165 -7.50 -15.37 -8.75
N ARG A 166 -7.89 -15.47 -10.02
CA ARG A 166 -7.54 -16.62 -10.88
C ARG A 166 -6.02 -16.79 -10.94
N ARG A 167 -5.27 -15.71 -11.20
CA ARG A 167 -3.80 -15.77 -11.21
C ARG A 167 -3.21 -16.14 -9.85
N LYS A 168 -3.73 -15.55 -8.76
CA LYS A 168 -3.31 -15.86 -7.39
C LYS A 168 -3.51 -17.35 -7.07
N LEU A 169 -4.73 -17.86 -7.23
CA LEU A 169 -5.08 -19.25 -6.96
C LEU A 169 -4.27 -20.22 -7.82
N ARG A 170 -4.03 -19.89 -9.09
CA ARG A 170 -3.21 -20.72 -9.98
C ARG A 170 -1.79 -20.89 -9.46
N ARG A 171 -1.17 -19.80 -8.98
CA ARG A 171 0.17 -19.84 -8.37
C ARG A 171 0.18 -20.64 -7.06
N GLU A 172 -0.86 -20.51 -6.25
CA GLU A 172 -1.00 -21.26 -5.00
C GLU A 172 -1.13 -22.77 -5.27
N ILE A 173 -1.95 -23.18 -6.24
CA ILE A 173 -2.08 -24.59 -6.65
C ILE A 173 -0.71 -25.16 -7.06
N VAL A 174 0.04 -24.43 -7.88
CA VAL A 174 1.39 -24.83 -8.31
C VAL A 174 2.35 -24.89 -7.14
N ALA A 175 2.39 -23.86 -6.29
CA ALA A 175 3.27 -23.82 -5.14
C ALA A 175 3.02 -25.00 -4.19
N GLN A 176 1.74 -25.31 -3.90
CA GLN A 176 1.34 -26.44 -3.06
C GLN A 176 1.69 -27.78 -3.71
N ALA A 177 1.55 -27.92 -5.03
CA ALA A 177 1.96 -29.11 -5.75
C ALA A 177 3.48 -29.33 -5.67
N VAL A 178 4.28 -28.28 -5.90
CA VAL A 178 5.74 -28.31 -5.79
C VAL A 178 6.17 -28.63 -4.37
N ALA A 179 5.61 -27.95 -3.37
CA ALA A 179 5.94 -28.16 -1.97
C ALA A 179 5.68 -29.60 -1.53
N ARG A 180 4.51 -30.17 -1.89
CA ARG A 180 4.19 -31.58 -1.63
C ARG A 180 5.15 -32.53 -2.33
N ALA A 181 5.43 -32.31 -3.62
CA ALA A 181 6.31 -33.18 -4.41
C ALA A 181 7.78 -33.15 -3.96
N LYS A 182 8.22 -32.05 -3.33
CA LYS A 182 9.61 -31.83 -2.92
C LYS A 182 9.82 -31.83 -1.41
N GLY A 183 8.76 -32.05 -0.64
CA GLY A 183 8.82 -32.04 0.82
C GLY A 183 9.21 -30.67 1.39
N LEU A 184 8.89 -29.57 0.71
CA LEU A 184 9.17 -28.22 1.21
C LEU A 184 8.22 -27.93 2.36
N ARG A 185 8.80 -27.58 3.51
CA ARG A 185 8.07 -27.18 4.71
C ARG A 185 8.72 -25.93 5.27
N PRO A 186 7.96 -24.85 5.49
CA PRO A 186 8.44 -23.72 6.27
C PRO A 186 8.95 -24.17 7.64
N ASP A 187 10.00 -23.52 8.11
CA ASP A 187 10.46 -23.67 9.47
C ASP A 187 9.44 -23.02 10.42
N GLU A 188 8.98 -23.75 11.43
CA GLU A 188 7.92 -23.29 12.34
C GLU A 188 8.39 -22.13 13.24
N ASP A 189 9.68 -22.06 13.55
CA ASP A 189 10.25 -20.93 14.28
C ASP A 189 10.24 -19.65 13.42
N GLU A 190 10.49 -19.78 12.11
CA GLU A 190 10.37 -18.67 11.15
C GLU A 190 8.90 -18.27 10.94
N VAL A 191 7.97 -19.23 10.89
CA VAL A 191 6.53 -18.95 10.80
C VAL A 191 6.10 -18.10 12.01
N ARG A 192 6.43 -18.52 13.23
CA ARG A 192 6.06 -17.80 14.45
C ARG A 192 6.67 -16.40 14.48
N ARG A 193 7.97 -16.28 14.20
CA ARG A 193 8.67 -14.98 14.16
C ARG A 193 8.00 -14.02 13.18
N ARG A 194 7.73 -14.45 11.95
CA ARG A 194 7.09 -13.58 10.93
C ARG A 194 5.65 -13.25 11.26
N ALA A 195 4.91 -14.16 11.90
CA ALA A 195 3.54 -13.92 12.35
C ALA A 195 3.50 -12.79 13.40
N GLU A 196 4.41 -12.85 14.38
CA GLU A 196 4.57 -11.81 15.41
C GLU A 196 5.00 -10.48 14.81
N GLU A 197 6.05 -10.47 13.97
CA GLU A 197 6.58 -9.24 13.33
C GLU A 197 5.55 -8.53 12.45
N GLN A 198 4.66 -9.28 11.80
CA GLN A 198 3.69 -8.74 10.83
C GLN A 198 2.30 -8.54 11.43
N GLY A 199 2.06 -8.99 12.67
CA GLY A 199 0.73 -9.01 13.27
C GLY A 199 -0.27 -9.85 12.46
N ARG A 200 0.18 -10.99 11.93
CA ARG A 200 -0.61 -11.90 11.08
C ARG A 200 -0.77 -13.26 11.72
N ASP A 201 -1.78 -14.00 11.28
CA ASP A 201 -1.95 -15.39 11.70
C ASP A 201 -0.86 -16.30 11.09
N GLU A 202 -0.44 -17.31 11.86
CA GLU A 202 0.60 -18.25 11.45
C GLU A 202 0.24 -19.04 10.18
N GLU A 203 -1.04 -19.31 9.94
CA GLU A 203 -1.50 -20.06 8.76
C GLU A 203 -1.25 -19.26 7.47
N THR A 204 -1.61 -17.98 7.46
CA THR A 204 -1.32 -17.03 6.38
C THR A 204 0.18 -16.92 6.13
N VAL A 205 0.98 -16.80 7.20
CA VAL A 205 2.44 -16.72 7.08
C VAL A 205 3.02 -18.01 6.50
N ARG A 206 2.56 -19.17 6.96
CA ARG A 206 2.96 -20.48 6.43
C ARG A 206 2.62 -20.60 4.95
N ALA A 207 1.42 -20.19 4.54
CA ALA A 207 1.00 -20.20 3.14
C ALA A 207 1.91 -19.32 2.26
N VAL A 208 2.26 -18.12 2.73
CA VAL A 208 3.22 -17.23 2.03
C VAL A 208 4.59 -17.88 1.90
N LEU A 209 5.11 -18.47 2.98
CA LEU A 209 6.42 -19.14 2.96
C LEU A 209 6.46 -20.34 2.02
N ILE A 210 5.38 -21.12 1.93
CA ILE A 210 5.27 -22.21 0.94
C ILE A 210 5.41 -21.67 -0.49
N VAL A 211 4.74 -20.56 -0.80
CA VAL A 211 4.82 -19.90 -2.11
C VAL A 211 6.25 -19.42 -2.39
N GLU A 212 6.92 -18.81 -1.42
CA GLU A 212 8.31 -18.35 -1.56
C GLU A 212 9.28 -19.52 -1.79
N GLN A 213 9.22 -20.56 -0.95
CA GLN A 213 10.09 -21.72 -1.05
C GLN A 213 9.89 -22.49 -2.36
N ALA A 214 8.64 -22.67 -2.79
CA ALA A 214 8.34 -23.33 -4.05
C ALA A 214 8.90 -22.53 -5.24
N ALA A 215 8.71 -21.21 -5.25
CA ALA A 215 9.26 -20.35 -6.30
C ALA A 215 10.79 -20.37 -6.32
N ASP A 216 11.44 -20.29 -5.17
CA ASP A 216 12.91 -20.33 -5.05
C ASP A 216 13.46 -21.68 -5.54
N TRP A 217 12.76 -22.78 -5.26
CA TRP A 217 13.10 -24.10 -5.78
C TRP A 217 13.02 -24.14 -7.32
N ILE A 218 11.93 -23.63 -7.91
CA ILE A 218 11.74 -23.58 -9.37
C ILE A 218 12.87 -22.78 -10.02
N ILE A 219 13.17 -21.60 -9.47
CA ILE A 219 14.24 -20.72 -9.92
C ILE A 219 15.59 -21.43 -9.87
N ALA A 220 15.89 -22.13 -8.78
CA ALA A 220 17.12 -22.88 -8.62
C ALA A 220 17.26 -24.00 -9.66
N GLN A 221 16.18 -24.73 -9.99
CA GLN A 221 16.23 -25.76 -11.02
C GLN A 221 16.44 -25.18 -12.42
N ALA A 222 15.76 -24.10 -12.77
CA ALA A 222 15.91 -23.44 -14.07
C ALA A 222 17.34 -22.95 -14.31
N ARG A 223 18.06 -22.55 -13.25
CA ARG A 223 19.47 -22.14 -13.33
C ARG A 223 20.45 -23.31 -13.53
N ARG A 224 20.12 -24.51 -13.08
CA ARG A 224 20.98 -25.71 -13.22
C ARG A 224 20.88 -26.36 -14.60
N GLN A 225 19.82 -26.06 -15.35
CA GLN A 225 19.58 -26.58 -16.70
C GLN A 225 20.16 -25.65 -17.79
N ARG A 226 20.80 -24.55 -17.41
CA ARG A 226 21.58 -23.67 -18.29
C ARG A 226 23.06 -23.95 -18.13
#